data_AF-A0A5C3FP44-F1
#
_entry.id   AF-A0A5C3FP44-F1
#
_cell.length_a   1.000
_cell.length_b   1.000
_cell.length_c   1.000
_cell.angle_alpha   90.00
_cell.angle_beta   90.00
_cell.angle_gamma   90.00
#
_symmetry.space_group_name_H-M   'P 1'
#
loop_
_entity.id
_entity.type
_entity.pdbx_description
1 polymer ?
#
loop_
_entity_poly.entity_id
_entity_poly.type
_entity_poly.pdbx_seq_one_letter_code
_entity_poly.pdbx_strand_id
1 'polypeptide(L)'
;MHAGRFFGIVPLALIAALATTLLFSVSLVSAAGPDRFASAPYGQGKVAVVFSDVKFDDKAAVWSLLADPQYQRVVVVTSGINKHRNAAQELVNFVDRQNDHLGSRDLKDKLKIMQGGNPLGVDAPHEVWYDGVPAMRIPRLNARDMHRELAGKEVAIFQIAPAQLDDVRLVIDSADHGTVQSLMLLHGYNSRQADMAAQERFILQLRPLVKRNNPQGEVYFTSSFQSYAAKDGGKQPLEWVAQRFAPYDVDQAMRDPFWSQQIRAGSQFLPSGHQSPLPLHSREGLDRYIFEARREPARYAARRQAIYHHVNAILNSMSAEQKEQKARLVGRLENTFKPEFGGARTTIEMADAAHIAHFHRAQAADGAGGVWARYERGVTAPGSAAGFQEVAHPAHADGVLLQGGHTAMDRAWIDQLVRNVRG
;
A
#
# COMPACT_ATOMS: atom_id res chain seq x y z
N MET A 1 38.79 -13.28 -71.07
CA MET A 1 38.23 -11.91 -71.21
C MET A 1 38.67 -11.10 -70.00
N HIS A 2 39.30 -9.97 -70.30
CA HIS A 2 40.12 -9.15 -69.42
C HIS A 2 39.32 -8.14 -68.59
N ALA A 3 39.90 -7.85 -67.41
CA ALA A 3 40.13 -6.53 -66.79
C ALA A 3 38.92 -5.65 -66.40
N GLY A 4 38.94 -4.90 -65.30
CA GLY A 4 40.02 -4.55 -64.36
C GLY A 4 39.43 -3.97 -63.06
N ARG A 5 40.17 -4.02 -61.95
CA ARG A 5 41.09 -2.97 -61.43
C ARG A 5 40.34 -2.05 -60.43
N PHE A 6 40.81 -1.71 -59.23
CA PHE A 6 42.17 -1.53 -58.70
C PHE A 6 42.26 -1.80 -57.18
N PHE A 7 43.44 -2.28 -56.76
CA PHE A 7 43.97 -2.41 -55.39
C PHE A 7 44.49 -1.06 -54.85
N GLY A 8 44.66 -0.96 -53.52
CA GLY A 8 45.04 0.26 -52.80
C GLY A 8 46.53 0.54 -52.62
N ILE A 9 46.90 0.77 -51.33
CA ILE A 9 48.22 0.99 -50.71
C ILE A 9 48.67 2.47 -50.54
N VAL A 10 48.91 2.83 -49.26
CA VAL A 10 50.13 3.44 -48.65
C VAL A 10 49.79 4.61 -47.68
N PRO A 11 50.29 4.56 -46.42
CA PRO A 11 50.15 5.57 -45.37
C PRO A 11 51.34 6.56 -45.32
N LEU A 12 51.26 7.66 -44.56
CA LEU A 12 52.33 8.18 -43.69
C LEU A 12 51.94 9.53 -43.07
N ALA A 13 52.13 9.61 -41.76
CA ALA A 13 52.18 10.84 -41.00
C ALA A 13 53.46 11.62 -41.30
N LEU A 14 53.38 12.95 -41.39
CA LEU A 14 54.45 13.90 -41.07
C LEU A 14 53.76 15.29 -40.92
N ILE A 15 53.57 15.82 -39.72
CA ILE A 15 54.53 16.55 -38.87
C ILE A 15 54.56 18.07 -39.15
N ALA A 16 54.52 18.78 -38.03
CA ALA A 16 55.05 20.11 -37.75
C ALA A 16 54.25 21.35 -38.18
N ALA A 17 53.59 21.93 -37.18
CA ALA A 17 54.17 23.11 -36.51
C ALA A 17 53.75 23.07 -35.02
N LEU A 18 54.69 22.72 -34.13
CA LEU A 18 55.44 23.65 -33.27
C LEU A 18 54.54 24.29 -32.19
N ALA A 19 54.54 23.77 -30.96
CA ALA A 19 55.60 23.83 -29.94
C ALA A 19 55.64 25.17 -29.19
N THR A 20 55.10 25.13 -27.97
CA THR A 20 55.49 25.88 -26.76
C THR A 20 54.52 25.37 -25.69
N THR A 21 54.89 24.79 -24.54
CA THR A 21 56.15 24.79 -23.81
C THR A 21 56.10 23.62 -22.83
N LEU A 22 57.18 22.84 -22.79
CA LEU A 22 57.52 21.94 -21.69
C LEU A 22 57.89 22.80 -20.48
N LEU A 23 57.46 22.44 -19.25
CA LEU A 23 58.32 22.25 -18.07
C LEU A 23 57.57 22.35 -16.72
N PHE A 24 57.93 21.38 -15.85
CA PHE A 24 57.83 21.34 -14.38
C PHE A 24 56.54 20.85 -13.67
N SER A 25 56.67 19.60 -13.19
CA SER A 25 56.50 19.18 -11.77
C SER A 25 55.16 18.60 -11.29
N VAL A 26 55.15 17.26 -11.22
CA VAL A 26 55.00 16.41 -10.01
C VAL A 26 54.15 16.96 -8.84
N SER A 27 53.07 16.21 -8.58
CA SER A 27 52.39 15.96 -7.29
C SER A 27 51.74 17.12 -6.53
N LEU A 28 50.40 17.10 -6.49
CA LEU A 28 49.61 17.36 -5.28
C LEU A 28 48.20 16.75 -5.45
N VAL A 29 47.98 15.64 -4.76
CA VAL A 29 46.66 15.26 -4.26
C VAL A 29 46.25 16.34 -3.26
N SER A 30 45.20 17.12 -3.54
CA SER A 30 44.37 17.72 -2.50
C SER A 30 43.03 18.22 -3.06
N ALA A 31 42.00 17.94 -2.28
CA ALA A 31 40.59 18.24 -2.41
C ALA A 31 40.22 19.65 -2.92
N ALA A 32 39.36 19.69 -3.94
CA ALA A 32 38.28 20.67 -4.11
C ALA A 32 37.25 20.06 -5.07
N GLY A 33 35.97 20.10 -4.68
CA GLY A 33 34.92 19.20 -5.12
C GLY A 33 34.40 19.34 -6.56
N PRO A 34 33.56 18.40 -7.01
CA PRO A 34 32.85 18.52 -8.27
C PRO A 34 31.63 19.46 -8.10
N ASP A 35 31.83 20.76 -8.31
CA ASP A 35 30.77 21.66 -8.75
C ASP A 35 30.37 21.29 -10.20
N ARG A 36 29.57 20.24 -10.36
CA ARG A 36 28.76 19.95 -11.56
C ARG A 36 27.52 19.15 -11.23
N PHE A 37 26.66 19.72 -10.39
CA PHE A 37 25.22 19.43 -10.41
C PHE A 37 24.50 20.76 -10.22
N ALA A 38 24.20 21.44 -11.33
CA ALA A 38 23.14 22.42 -11.31
C ALA A 38 21.83 21.62 -11.09
N SER A 39 21.46 21.49 -9.83
CA SER A 39 20.12 21.13 -9.42
C SER A 39 19.15 22.08 -10.13
N ALA A 40 18.18 21.52 -10.85
CA ALA A 40 16.96 22.27 -11.10
C ALA A 40 16.45 22.76 -9.72
N PRO A 41 15.97 24.00 -9.61
CA PRO A 41 15.50 24.51 -8.33
C PRO A 41 14.43 23.55 -7.80
N TYR A 42 14.59 23.17 -6.53
CA TYR A 42 13.65 22.40 -5.73
C TYR A 42 12.19 22.58 -6.18
N GLY A 43 11.48 21.48 -6.40
CA GLY A 43 10.05 21.52 -6.66
C GLY A 43 9.33 22.33 -5.58
N GLN A 44 8.26 23.04 -5.95
CA GLN A 44 7.53 23.96 -5.06
C GLN A 44 6.78 23.28 -3.89
N GLY A 45 7.17 22.06 -3.53
CA GLY A 45 6.53 21.20 -2.54
C GLY A 45 6.57 19.73 -2.90
N LYS A 46 6.04 18.89 -2.01
CA LYS A 46 5.84 17.46 -2.22
C LYS A 46 4.35 17.12 -2.24
N VAL A 47 3.95 16.20 -3.10
CA VAL A 47 2.58 15.68 -3.23
C VAL A 47 2.56 14.18 -3.00
N ALA A 48 1.57 13.72 -2.24
CA ALA A 48 1.25 12.30 -2.15
C ALA A 48 0.14 11.98 -3.14
N VAL A 49 0.33 10.97 -4.00
CA VAL A 49 -0.74 10.37 -4.79
C VAL A 49 -1.05 9.00 -4.20
N VAL A 50 -2.32 8.72 -3.91
CA VAL A 50 -2.73 7.51 -3.18
C VAL A 50 -3.79 6.75 -3.96
N PHE A 51 -3.53 5.50 -4.30
CA PHE A 51 -4.55 4.57 -4.79
C PHE A 51 -5.24 3.91 -3.61
N SER A 52 -6.54 4.16 -3.43
CA SER A 52 -7.27 3.78 -2.23
C SER A 52 -8.67 3.23 -2.54
N ASP A 53 -9.08 2.21 -1.80
CA ASP A 53 -10.43 1.65 -1.84
C ASP A 53 -11.33 2.20 -0.73
N VAL A 54 -10.83 3.18 0.05
CA VAL A 54 -11.54 3.94 1.11
C VAL A 54 -12.11 3.03 2.21
N LYS A 55 -11.46 1.91 2.49
CA LYS A 55 -11.64 1.17 3.74
C LYS A 55 -11.05 1.96 4.92
N PHE A 56 -11.23 1.53 6.17
CA PHE A 56 -10.89 2.31 7.36
C PHE A 56 -9.37 2.48 7.54
N ASP A 57 -8.62 1.40 7.33
CA ASP A 57 -7.16 1.38 7.22
C ASP A 57 -6.66 2.35 6.15
N ASP A 58 -7.31 2.37 4.99
CA ASP A 58 -7.09 3.30 3.89
C ASP A 58 -7.40 4.77 4.26
N LYS A 59 -8.55 5.01 4.89
CA LYS A 59 -8.94 6.34 5.38
C LYS A 59 -7.92 6.87 6.40
N ALA A 60 -7.46 6.01 7.32
CA ALA A 60 -6.43 6.35 8.28
C ALA A 60 -5.06 6.62 7.63
N ALA A 61 -4.69 5.88 6.59
CA ALA A 61 -3.51 6.13 5.76
C ALA A 61 -3.57 7.49 5.07
N VAL A 62 -4.69 7.79 4.39
CA VAL A 62 -4.91 9.09 3.74
C VAL A 62 -4.86 10.23 4.76
N TRP A 63 -5.51 10.09 5.92
CA TRP A 63 -5.42 11.10 6.97
C TRP A 63 -3.98 11.28 7.49
N SER A 64 -3.20 10.20 7.62
CA SER A 64 -1.80 10.30 8.02
C SER A 64 -0.99 11.13 7.02
N LEU A 65 -1.23 10.95 5.71
CA LEU A 65 -0.60 11.76 4.65
C LEU A 65 -1.09 13.23 4.67
N LEU A 66 -2.36 13.46 4.98
CA LEU A 66 -2.92 14.81 5.13
C LEU A 66 -2.33 15.52 6.35
N ALA A 67 -2.13 14.81 7.46
CA ALA A 67 -1.55 15.33 8.70
C ALA A 67 -0.05 15.59 8.58
N ASP A 68 0.65 14.84 7.72
CA ASP A 68 2.08 14.97 7.52
C ASP A 68 2.45 16.32 6.84
N PRO A 69 3.29 17.15 7.48
CA PRO A 69 3.67 18.45 6.95
C PRO A 69 4.54 18.39 5.70
N GLN A 70 5.16 17.24 5.38
CA GLN A 70 5.99 17.14 4.17
C GLN A 70 5.15 17.27 2.90
N TYR A 71 3.88 16.85 2.92
CA TYR A 71 3.00 16.93 1.76
C TYR A 71 2.19 18.20 1.77
N GLN A 72 2.20 18.97 0.69
CA GLN A 72 1.33 20.13 0.52
C GLN A 72 -0.06 19.72 0.01
N ARG A 73 -0.14 18.61 -0.71
CA ARG A 73 -1.36 18.08 -1.33
C ARG A 73 -1.36 16.57 -1.24
N VAL A 74 -2.55 16.00 -1.08
CA VAL A 74 -2.80 14.56 -1.17
C VAL A 74 -3.88 14.33 -2.23
N VAL A 75 -3.49 13.65 -3.32
CA VAL A 75 -4.39 13.29 -4.41
C VAL A 75 -4.78 11.82 -4.27
N VAL A 76 -6.01 11.57 -3.87
CA VAL A 76 -6.56 10.22 -3.74
C VAL A 76 -7.23 9.81 -5.05
N VAL A 77 -6.73 8.75 -5.65
CA VAL A 77 -7.36 8.03 -6.75
C VAL A 77 -8.14 6.87 -6.15
N THR A 78 -9.47 6.96 -6.13
CA THR A 78 -10.31 5.85 -5.69
C THR A 78 -10.19 4.68 -6.68
N SER A 79 -9.76 3.51 -6.22
CA SER A 79 -9.46 2.34 -7.06
C SER A 79 -9.85 1.03 -6.37
N GLY A 80 -9.99 -0.05 -7.15
CA GLY A 80 -10.33 -1.37 -6.59
C GLY A 80 -11.77 -1.50 -6.08
N ILE A 81 -12.61 -0.51 -6.36
CA ILE A 81 -14.03 -0.39 -5.95
C ILE A 81 -14.87 0.09 -7.13
N ASN A 82 -16.18 -0.04 -7.05
CA ASN A 82 -17.14 0.40 -8.08
C ASN A 82 -17.95 1.65 -7.63
N LYS A 83 -18.23 1.81 -6.34
CA LYS A 83 -18.98 2.93 -5.72
C LYS A 83 -18.09 4.15 -5.44
N HIS A 84 -17.24 4.53 -6.41
CA HIS A 84 -16.25 5.62 -6.25
C HIS A 84 -16.83 6.94 -5.71
N ARG A 85 -18.03 7.32 -6.16
CA ARG A 85 -18.67 8.58 -5.77
C ARG A 85 -19.14 8.60 -4.31
N ASN A 86 -19.66 7.47 -3.82
CA ASN A 86 -20.08 7.32 -2.44
C ASN A 86 -18.85 7.19 -1.53
N ALA A 87 -17.84 6.43 -1.95
CA ALA A 87 -16.57 6.31 -1.26
C ALA A 87 -15.87 7.69 -1.13
N ALA A 88 -15.89 8.52 -2.19
CA ALA A 88 -15.32 9.87 -2.13
C ALA A 88 -16.03 10.75 -1.11
N GLN A 89 -17.37 10.73 -1.06
CA GLN A 89 -18.12 11.46 -0.03
C GLN A 89 -17.80 10.93 1.36
N GLU A 90 -17.69 9.61 1.53
CA GLU A 90 -17.34 9.00 2.81
C GLU A 90 -15.93 9.39 3.26
N LEU A 91 -14.97 9.49 2.36
CA LEU A 91 -13.62 9.98 2.67
C LEU A 91 -13.64 11.45 3.13
N VAL A 92 -14.41 12.31 2.46
CA VAL A 92 -14.59 13.71 2.87
C VAL A 92 -15.22 13.78 4.26
N ASN A 93 -16.29 13.02 4.50
CA ASN A 93 -16.96 12.97 5.79
C ASN A 93 -16.05 12.43 6.89
N PHE A 94 -15.19 11.45 6.58
CA PHE A 94 -14.18 10.93 7.50
C PHE A 94 -13.20 12.02 7.92
N VAL A 95 -12.67 12.79 6.96
CA VAL A 95 -11.75 13.89 7.26
C VAL A 95 -12.42 14.94 8.15
N ASP A 96 -13.69 15.27 7.90
CA ASP A 96 -14.46 16.18 8.77
C ASP A 96 -14.59 15.65 10.19
N ARG A 97 -15.12 14.43 10.35
CA ARG A 97 -15.29 13.79 11.65
C ARG A 97 -13.96 13.67 12.40
N GLN A 98 -12.88 13.42 11.67
CA GLN A 98 -11.55 13.29 12.25
C GLN A 98 -10.98 14.65 12.68
N ASN A 99 -11.18 15.70 11.89
CA ASN A 99 -10.79 17.06 12.28
C ASN A 99 -11.55 17.49 13.54
N ASP A 100 -12.86 17.26 13.59
CA ASP A 100 -13.71 17.55 14.75
C ASP A 100 -13.28 16.74 15.98
N HIS A 101 -13.03 15.43 15.80
CA HIS A 101 -12.62 14.54 16.88
C HIS A 101 -11.29 14.94 17.51
N LEU A 102 -10.36 15.43 16.69
CA LEU A 102 -9.05 15.88 17.16
C LEU A 102 -9.04 17.35 17.58
N GLY A 103 -10.04 18.15 17.21
CA GLY A 103 -9.97 19.61 17.31
C GLY A 103 -8.84 20.19 16.46
N SER A 104 -8.55 19.58 15.30
CA SER A 104 -7.44 20.00 14.45
C SER A 104 -7.84 21.05 13.41
N ARG A 105 -6.84 21.71 12.82
CA ARG A 105 -7.02 22.54 11.62
C ARG A 105 -7.71 21.76 10.51
N ASP A 106 -8.37 22.48 9.60
CA ASP A 106 -8.99 21.87 8.43
C ASP A 106 -7.91 21.30 7.49
N LEU A 107 -7.86 19.97 7.40
CA LEU A 107 -6.97 19.25 6.50
C LEU A 107 -7.61 19.00 5.11
N LYS A 108 -8.90 19.28 4.94
CA LYS A 108 -9.63 18.99 3.70
C LYS A 108 -9.12 19.79 2.52
N ASP A 109 -8.60 20.99 2.73
CA ASP A 109 -7.99 21.82 1.69
C ASP A 109 -6.77 21.17 1.03
N LYS A 110 -6.13 20.20 1.69
CA LYS A 110 -5.04 19.40 1.10
C LYS A 110 -5.54 18.23 0.26
N LEU A 111 -6.83 17.87 0.34
CA LEU A 111 -7.39 16.68 -0.30
C LEU A 111 -7.91 16.97 -1.72
N LYS A 112 -7.47 16.16 -2.68
CA LYS A 112 -8.07 16.02 -4.00
C LYS A 112 -8.53 14.58 -4.18
N ILE A 113 -9.72 14.37 -4.75
CA ILE A 113 -10.22 13.03 -5.06
C ILE A 113 -10.47 12.90 -6.57
N MET A 114 -10.03 11.79 -7.15
CA MET A 114 -10.29 11.39 -8.53
C MET A 114 -10.79 9.94 -8.58
N GLN A 115 -11.53 9.60 -9.62
CA GLN A 115 -12.00 8.24 -9.88
C GLN A 115 -11.01 7.51 -10.80
N GLY A 116 -10.39 6.43 -10.31
CA GLY A 116 -9.63 5.46 -11.11
C GLY A 116 -10.50 4.28 -11.55
N GLY A 117 -9.86 3.16 -11.86
CA GLY A 117 -10.50 1.90 -12.24
C GLY A 117 -10.52 0.84 -11.14
N ASN A 118 -11.27 -0.23 -11.39
CA ASN A 118 -11.29 -1.44 -10.58
C ASN A 118 -10.66 -2.61 -11.38
N PRO A 119 -9.41 -3.02 -11.09
CA PRO A 119 -8.76 -4.12 -11.81
C PRO A 119 -9.38 -5.49 -11.50
N LEU A 120 -10.21 -5.61 -10.45
CA LEU A 120 -10.83 -6.88 -10.05
C LEU A 120 -12.16 -7.14 -10.77
N GLY A 121 -12.79 -6.10 -11.32
CA GLY A 121 -14.05 -6.22 -12.06
C GLY A 121 -15.27 -6.64 -11.23
N VAL A 122 -15.14 -6.68 -9.89
CA VAL A 122 -16.20 -7.08 -8.95
C VAL A 122 -16.28 -6.08 -7.81
N ASP A 123 -17.48 -5.95 -7.22
CA ASP A 123 -17.69 -5.11 -6.04
C ASP A 123 -16.80 -5.58 -4.88
N ALA A 124 -16.18 -4.62 -4.18
CA ALA A 124 -15.39 -4.95 -3.01
C ALA A 124 -16.33 -5.19 -1.81
N PRO A 125 -16.07 -6.20 -0.96
CA PRO A 125 -16.98 -6.54 0.14
C PRO A 125 -17.29 -5.39 1.11
N HIS A 126 -16.35 -4.47 1.30
CA HIS A 126 -16.51 -3.31 2.19
C HIS A 126 -17.31 -2.16 1.58
N GLU A 127 -17.72 -2.24 0.30
CA GLU A 127 -18.56 -1.21 -0.32
C GLU A 127 -19.96 -1.09 0.30
N VAL A 128 -20.34 -2.02 1.17
CA VAL A 128 -21.53 -1.92 2.04
C VAL A 128 -21.40 -0.78 3.06
N TRP A 129 -20.17 -0.33 3.38
CA TRP A 129 -19.94 0.80 4.27
C TRP A 129 -20.36 2.14 3.66
N TYR A 130 -20.53 2.19 2.34
CA TYR A 130 -20.97 3.37 1.61
C TYR A 130 -22.48 3.38 1.38
N ASP A 131 -23.21 2.37 1.86
CA ASP A 131 -24.66 2.30 1.72
C ASP A 131 -25.30 3.47 2.49
N GLY A 132 -26.16 4.22 1.81
CA GLY A 132 -26.78 5.44 2.35
C GLY A 132 -25.91 6.69 2.34
N VAL A 133 -24.61 6.59 2.01
CA VAL A 133 -23.75 7.77 1.80
C VAL A 133 -24.11 8.43 0.47
N PRO A 134 -24.39 9.74 0.42
CA PRO A 134 -24.68 10.43 -0.84
C PRO A 134 -23.52 10.33 -1.85
N ALA A 135 -23.86 10.26 -3.14
CA ALA A 135 -22.85 10.23 -4.19
C ALA A 135 -22.28 11.64 -4.44
N MET A 136 -20.97 11.82 -4.25
CA MET A 136 -20.26 13.06 -4.60
C MET A 136 -19.79 13.02 -6.06
N ARG A 137 -19.94 14.14 -6.79
CA ARG A 137 -19.36 14.27 -8.12
C ARG A 137 -17.84 14.46 -8.01
N ILE A 138 -17.09 13.51 -8.57
CA ILE A 138 -15.63 13.57 -8.68
C ILE A 138 -15.20 13.42 -10.15
N PRO A 139 -14.08 14.04 -10.57
CA PRO A 139 -13.54 13.86 -11.90
C PRO A 139 -12.99 12.44 -12.07
N ARG A 140 -13.09 11.90 -13.29
CA ARG A 140 -12.33 10.72 -13.68
C ARG A 140 -10.85 11.08 -13.78
N LEU A 141 -9.99 10.14 -13.40
CA LEU A 141 -8.55 10.26 -13.56
C LEU A 141 -8.24 10.55 -15.03
N ASN A 142 -7.50 11.63 -15.27
CA ASN A 142 -7.05 12.01 -16.60
C ASN A 142 -5.73 12.79 -16.49
N ALA A 143 -4.93 12.75 -17.56
CA ALA A 143 -3.58 13.32 -17.54
C ALA A 143 -3.56 14.83 -17.28
N ARG A 144 -4.54 15.59 -17.81
CA ARG A 144 -4.59 17.05 -17.64
C ARG A 144 -4.81 17.46 -16.19
N ASP A 145 -5.82 16.88 -15.54
CA ASP A 145 -6.13 17.20 -14.15
C ASP A 145 -5.05 16.67 -13.21
N MET A 146 -4.51 15.48 -13.46
CA MET A 146 -3.40 14.95 -12.66
C MET A 146 -2.14 15.81 -12.80
N HIS A 147 -1.73 16.16 -14.03
CA HIS A 147 -0.58 17.03 -14.26
C HIS A 147 -0.74 18.38 -13.55
N ARG A 148 -1.93 18.98 -13.52
CA ARG A 148 -2.16 20.24 -12.76
C ARG A 148 -1.82 20.09 -11.28
N GLU A 149 -2.15 18.97 -10.66
CA GLU A 149 -1.85 18.74 -9.24
C GLU A 149 -0.35 18.46 -9.03
N LEU A 150 0.32 17.78 -9.98
CA LEU A 150 1.70 17.30 -9.86
C LEU A 150 2.79 18.25 -10.39
N ALA A 151 2.45 19.15 -11.32
CA ALA A 151 3.41 20.02 -12.00
C ALA A 151 4.28 20.80 -10.99
N GLY A 152 5.60 20.75 -11.22
CA GLY A 152 6.65 21.41 -10.45
C GLY A 152 6.85 20.87 -9.03
N LYS A 153 6.33 19.69 -8.67
CA LYS A 153 6.38 19.16 -7.30
C LYS A 153 7.02 17.78 -7.26
N GLU A 154 7.68 17.45 -6.16
CA GLU A 154 8.11 16.08 -5.89
C GLU A 154 6.90 15.18 -5.64
N VAL A 155 6.91 13.97 -6.21
CA VAL A 155 5.77 13.06 -6.16
C VAL A 155 6.15 11.77 -5.42
N ALA A 156 5.39 11.45 -4.38
CA ALA A 156 5.39 10.15 -3.73
C ALA A 156 4.06 9.44 -4.02
N ILE A 157 4.13 8.24 -4.58
CA ILE A 157 2.96 7.44 -4.93
C ILE A 157 2.80 6.33 -3.87
N PHE A 158 1.59 6.15 -3.37
CA PHE A 158 1.23 5.12 -2.40
C PHE A 158 0.11 4.26 -2.99
N GLN A 159 0.39 2.98 -3.19
CA GLN A 159 -0.60 2.02 -3.64
C GLN A 159 -1.03 1.14 -2.48
N ILE A 160 -2.15 1.54 -1.87
CA ILE A 160 -2.77 0.88 -0.73
C ILE A 160 -4.11 0.22 -1.09
N ALA A 161 -4.45 0.20 -2.38
CA ALA A 161 -5.54 -0.59 -2.92
C ALA A 161 -5.19 -1.15 -4.31
N PRO A 162 -5.92 -2.18 -4.79
CA PRO A 162 -5.81 -2.63 -6.17
C PRO A 162 -5.98 -1.47 -7.15
N ALA A 163 -5.02 -1.30 -8.06
CA ALA A 163 -5.03 -0.26 -9.09
C ALA A 163 -4.80 -0.87 -10.48
N GLN A 164 -5.40 -0.27 -11.51
CA GLN A 164 -5.10 -0.63 -12.88
C GLN A 164 -3.71 -0.11 -13.27
N LEU A 165 -2.95 -0.88 -14.05
CA LEU A 165 -1.62 -0.46 -14.50
C LEU A 165 -1.67 0.85 -15.28
N ASP A 166 -2.72 1.05 -16.08
CA ASP A 166 -2.88 2.26 -16.89
C ASP A 166 -3.13 3.50 -16.02
N ASP A 167 -3.82 3.36 -14.88
CA ASP A 167 -4.00 4.46 -13.93
C ASP A 167 -2.66 4.83 -13.25
N VAL A 168 -1.87 3.83 -12.84
CA VAL A 168 -0.53 4.05 -12.27
C VAL A 168 0.40 4.70 -13.28
N ARG A 169 0.39 4.22 -14.52
CA ARG A 169 1.13 4.81 -15.65
C ARG A 169 0.70 6.25 -15.89
N LEU A 170 -0.59 6.54 -15.92
CA LEU A 170 -1.10 7.89 -16.13
C LEU A 170 -0.61 8.84 -15.04
N VAL A 171 -0.62 8.43 -13.76
CA VAL A 171 -0.06 9.25 -12.67
C VAL A 171 1.42 9.55 -12.91
N ILE A 172 2.22 8.52 -13.19
CA ILE A 172 3.66 8.67 -13.41
C ILE A 172 3.96 9.55 -14.62
N ASP A 173 3.24 9.35 -15.73
CA ASP A 173 3.43 10.09 -16.98
C ASP A 173 2.85 11.53 -16.92
N SER A 174 2.02 11.84 -15.93
CA SER A 174 1.51 13.19 -15.69
C SER A 174 2.44 14.05 -14.82
N ALA A 175 3.37 13.43 -14.10
CA ALA A 175 4.37 14.13 -13.32
C ALA A 175 5.49 14.67 -14.23
N ASP A 176 6.14 15.75 -13.82
CA ASP A 176 7.29 16.28 -14.57
C ASP A 176 8.47 15.29 -14.51
N HIS A 177 9.28 15.26 -15.56
CA HIS A 177 10.42 14.35 -15.65
C HIS A 177 11.35 14.49 -14.43
N GLY A 178 11.68 13.37 -13.78
CA GLY A 178 12.57 13.33 -12.62
C GLY A 178 11.92 13.69 -11.29
N THR A 179 10.61 13.96 -11.23
CA THR A 179 9.95 14.40 -9.99
C THR A 179 9.33 13.27 -9.17
N VAL A 180 9.05 12.10 -9.76
CA VAL A 180 8.56 10.94 -9.00
C VAL A 180 9.72 10.33 -8.22
N GLN A 181 9.71 10.53 -6.91
CA GLN A 181 10.76 10.06 -6.00
C GLN A 181 10.56 8.60 -5.59
N SER A 182 9.31 8.21 -5.36
CA SER A 182 8.99 6.88 -4.83
C SER A 182 7.61 6.41 -5.23
N LEU A 183 7.49 5.11 -5.51
CA LEU A 183 6.22 4.39 -5.51
C LEU A 183 6.30 3.31 -4.43
N MET A 184 5.48 3.44 -3.40
CA MET A 184 5.32 2.44 -2.35
C MET A 184 4.09 1.58 -2.65
N LEU A 185 4.25 0.25 -2.61
CA LEU A 185 3.17 -0.72 -2.73
C LEU A 185 3.17 -1.63 -1.50
N LEU A 186 2.07 -1.64 -0.75
CA LEU A 186 1.80 -2.69 0.24
C LEU A 186 1.36 -3.96 -0.50
N HIS A 187 2.26 -4.93 -0.62
CA HIS A 187 1.99 -6.18 -1.32
C HIS A 187 1.03 -7.08 -0.53
N GLY A 188 0.09 -7.71 -1.24
CA GLY A 188 -0.91 -8.60 -0.66
C GLY A 188 -2.25 -8.44 -1.35
N TYR A 189 -3.22 -7.81 -0.68
CA TYR A 189 -4.49 -7.45 -1.32
C TYR A 189 -4.30 -6.29 -2.32
N ASN A 190 -3.47 -5.31 -2.00
CA ASN A 190 -3.38 -4.05 -2.75
C ASN A 190 -2.65 -4.20 -4.11
N SER A 191 -1.97 -5.32 -4.32
CA SER A 191 -1.34 -5.69 -5.59
C SER A 191 -2.21 -6.58 -6.48
N ARG A 192 -3.41 -6.97 -6.01
CA ARG A 192 -4.28 -7.88 -6.76
C ARG A 192 -4.74 -7.31 -8.08
N GLN A 193 -4.85 -8.21 -9.04
CA GLN A 193 -5.42 -7.98 -10.35
C GLN A 193 -6.50 -9.04 -10.61
N ALA A 194 -7.04 -9.10 -11.82
CA ALA A 194 -8.03 -10.10 -12.23
C ALA A 194 -7.58 -11.55 -11.93
N ASP A 195 -6.29 -11.84 -12.07
CA ASP A 195 -5.68 -13.13 -11.76
C ASP A 195 -4.19 -12.98 -11.34
N MET A 196 -3.57 -14.09 -10.93
CA MET A 196 -2.17 -14.11 -10.48
C MET A 196 -1.17 -13.74 -11.58
N ALA A 197 -1.43 -14.10 -12.84
CA ALA A 197 -0.54 -13.77 -13.95
C ALA A 197 -0.61 -12.28 -14.30
N ALA A 198 -1.80 -11.68 -14.20
CA ALA A 198 -1.99 -10.24 -14.32
C ALA A 198 -1.32 -9.49 -13.15
N GLN A 199 -1.41 -10.02 -11.93
CA GLN A 199 -0.71 -9.48 -10.76
C GLN A 199 0.82 -9.54 -10.93
N GLU A 200 1.36 -10.66 -11.41
CA GLU A 200 2.78 -10.79 -11.71
C GLU A 200 3.21 -9.74 -12.76
N ARG A 201 2.50 -9.65 -13.90
CA ARG A 201 2.78 -8.65 -14.94
C ARG A 201 2.69 -7.22 -14.43
N PHE A 202 1.76 -6.94 -13.51
CA PHE A 202 1.60 -5.64 -12.90
C PHE A 202 2.84 -5.27 -12.08
N ILE A 203 3.23 -6.13 -11.13
CA ILE A 203 4.37 -5.90 -10.22
C ILE A 203 5.66 -5.71 -11.01
N LEU A 204 5.94 -6.60 -11.98
CA LEU A 204 7.16 -6.56 -12.78
C LEU A 204 7.29 -5.29 -13.65
N GLN A 205 6.19 -4.60 -13.92
CA GLN A 205 6.21 -3.36 -14.72
C GLN A 205 6.39 -2.10 -13.89
N LEU A 206 6.19 -2.12 -12.57
CA LEU A 206 6.21 -0.90 -11.75
C LEU A 206 7.57 -0.19 -11.79
N ARG A 207 8.66 -0.92 -11.54
CA ARG A 207 9.99 -0.32 -11.47
C ARG A 207 10.49 0.20 -12.81
N PRO A 208 10.40 -0.57 -13.92
CA PRO A 208 10.70 -0.02 -15.25
C PRO A 208 9.88 1.22 -15.58
N LEU A 209 8.59 1.22 -15.21
CA LEU A 209 7.70 2.35 -15.45
C LEU A 209 8.12 3.61 -14.69
N VAL A 210 8.44 3.50 -13.41
CA VAL A 210 8.96 4.62 -12.60
C VAL A 210 10.30 5.12 -13.16
N LYS A 211 11.26 4.21 -13.38
CA LYS A 211 12.63 4.55 -13.79
C LYS A 211 12.71 5.19 -15.18
N ARG A 212 11.76 4.91 -16.09
CA ARG A 212 11.74 5.41 -17.46
C ARG A 212 11.84 6.95 -17.54
N ASN A 213 11.04 7.65 -16.74
CA ASN A 213 11.01 9.12 -16.70
C ASN A 213 11.56 9.69 -15.38
N ASN A 214 11.95 8.84 -14.44
CA ASN A 214 12.46 9.24 -13.13
C ASN A 214 13.64 8.35 -12.75
N PRO A 215 14.85 8.58 -13.32
CA PRO A 215 16.00 7.71 -13.11
C PRO A 215 16.39 7.51 -11.63
N GLN A 216 16.16 8.53 -10.80
CA GLN A 216 16.40 8.48 -9.36
C GLN A 216 15.23 7.90 -8.56
N GLY A 217 14.01 7.88 -9.12
CA GLY A 217 12.83 7.33 -8.45
C GLY A 217 12.93 5.83 -8.27
N GLU A 218 12.33 5.27 -7.21
CA GLU A 218 12.41 3.83 -6.93
C GLU A 218 11.07 3.25 -6.47
N VAL A 219 10.89 1.94 -6.68
CA VAL A 219 9.73 1.19 -6.19
C VAL A 219 10.07 0.52 -4.88
N TYR A 220 9.24 0.74 -3.87
CA TYR A 220 9.36 0.17 -2.55
C TYR A 220 8.18 -0.75 -2.28
N PHE A 221 8.48 -1.96 -1.81
CA PHE A 221 7.50 -2.92 -1.38
C PHE A 221 7.49 -3.00 0.14
N THR A 222 6.30 -3.07 0.71
CA THR A 222 6.11 -3.53 2.08
C THR A 222 5.18 -4.75 2.08
N SER A 223 5.24 -5.57 3.12
CA SER A 223 4.39 -6.76 3.27
C SER A 223 4.27 -7.12 4.74
N SER A 224 3.06 -7.39 5.22
CA SER A 224 2.86 -7.76 6.62
C SER A 224 3.63 -9.02 7.03
N PHE A 225 3.98 -9.90 6.08
CA PHE A 225 4.71 -11.14 6.36
C PHE A 225 6.23 -11.04 6.21
N GLN A 226 6.72 -10.05 5.46
CA GLN A 226 8.16 -9.92 5.14
C GLN A 226 8.80 -8.65 5.68
N SER A 227 8.03 -7.57 5.83
CA SER A 227 8.53 -6.31 6.41
C SER A 227 8.58 -6.35 7.94
N TYR A 228 7.72 -7.14 8.57
CA TYR A 228 7.56 -7.23 10.03
C TYR A 228 8.03 -8.58 10.55
N ALA A 229 9.04 -8.59 11.42
CA ALA A 229 9.54 -9.83 12.02
C ALA A 229 8.46 -10.59 12.81
N ALA A 230 7.59 -9.85 13.50
CA ALA A 230 6.46 -10.41 14.26
C ALA A 230 5.21 -10.70 13.39
N LYS A 231 5.26 -10.40 12.09
CA LYS A 231 4.16 -10.61 11.13
C LYS A 231 2.84 -9.92 11.51
N ASP A 232 2.94 -8.82 12.25
CA ASP A 232 1.83 -8.16 12.94
C ASP A 232 1.54 -6.73 12.43
N GLY A 233 2.25 -6.28 11.39
CA GLY A 233 2.18 -4.90 10.89
C GLY A 233 0.82 -4.42 10.38
N GLY A 234 -0.19 -5.30 10.36
CA GLY A 234 -1.55 -4.97 9.94
C GLY A 234 -2.52 -4.58 11.04
N LYS A 235 -2.23 -4.89 12.32
CA LYS A 235 -3.26 -4.87 13.38
C LYS A 235 -2.87 -4.01 14.57
N GLN A 236 -3.82 -3.18 15.03
CA GLN A 236 -3.63 -2.30 16.18
C GLN A 236 -4.65 -2.60 17.29
N PRO A 237 -4.29 -2.45 18.58
CA PRO A 237 -5.24 -2.60 19.67
C PRO A 237 -6.40 -1.61 19.56
N LEU A 238 -7.63 -2.08 19.78
CA LEU A 238 -8.84 -1.23 19.73
C LEU A 238 -8.72 -0.01 20.65
N GLU A 239 -8.17 -0.17 21.86
CA GLU A 239 -8.06 0.93 22.82
C GLU A 239 -7.14 2.06 22.30
N TRP A 240 -6.09 1.70 21.57
CA TRP A 240 -5.22 2.69 20.94
C TRP A 240 -5.95 3.40 19.79
N VAL A 241 -6.59 2.65 18.89
CA VAL A 241 -7.33 3.21 17.74
C VAL A 241 -8.46 4.14 18.20
N ALA A 242 -9.25 3.73 19.19
CA ALA A 242 -10.39 4.48 19.72
C ALA A 242 -10.02 5.84 20.37
N GLN A 243 -8.75 6.03 20.74
CA GLN A 243 -8.25 7.29 21.27
C GLN A 243 -7.76 8.28 20.18
N ARG A 244 -7.55 7.79 18.94
CA ARG A 244 -7.02 8.59 17.83
C ARG A 244 -8.05 8.87 16.75
N PHE A 245 -9.03 7.99 16.56
CA PHE A 245 -9.97 8.08 15.45
C PHE A 245 -11.40 8.27 15.94
N ALA A 246 -12.19 9.02 15.16
CA ALA A 246 -13.57 9.33 15.46
C ALA A 246 -14.40 8.05 15.75
N PRO A 247 -15.25 8.03 16.80
CA PRO A 247 -15.98 6.83 17.21
C PRO A 247 -16.81 6.17 16.10
N TYR A 248 -17.44 6.97 15.23
CA TYR A 248 -18.21 6.46 14.09
C TYR A 248 -17.37 5.56 13.18
N ASP A 249 -16.14 5.98 12.87
CA ASP A 249 -15.26 5.28 11.95
C ASP A 249 -14.64 4.03 12.57
N VAL A 250 -14.35 4.08 13.87
CA VAL A 250 -13.94 2.90 14.65
C VAL A 250 -15.07 1.87 14.71
N ASP A 251 -16.32 2.32 14.90
CA ASP A 251 -17.49 1.46 14.90
C ASP A 251 -17.75 0.84 13.51
N GLN A 252 -17.57 1.61 12.43
CA GLN A 252 -17.66 1.09 11.06
C GLN A 252 -16.59 0.01 10.81
N ALA A 253 -15.33 0.24 11.23
CA ALA A 253 -14.25 -0.76 11.10
C ALA A 253 -14.52 -2.04 11.91
N MET A 254 -15.18 -1.94 13.07
CA MET A 254 -15.58 -3.12 13.84
C MET A 254 -16.69 -3.93 13.17
N ARG A 255 -17.50 -3.30 12.31
CA ARG A 255 -18.59 -3.91 11.53
C ARG A 255 -18.14 -4.44 10.17
N ASP A 256 -16.84 -4.72 10.00
CA ASP A 256 -16.31 -5.27 8.76
C ASP A 256 -17.02 -6.59 8.40
N PRO A 257 -17.68 -6.67 7.23
CA PRO A 257 -18.38 -7.89 6.80
C PRO A 257 -17.43 -9.07 6.55
N PHE A 258 -16.11 -8.85 6.51
CA PHE A 258 -15.10 -9.90 6.48
C PHE A 258 -15.38 -11.00 7.51
N TRP A 259 -15.71 -10.63 8.74
CA TRP A 259 -15.84 -11.57 9.84
C TRP A 259 -16.98 -12.58 9.63
N SER A 260 -18.19 -12.08 9.35
CA SER A 260 -19.35 -12.93 9.11
C SER A 260 -19.23 -13.72 7.82
N GLN A 261 -18.64 -13.14 6.76
CA GLN A 261 -18.41 -13.82 5.49
C GLN A 261 -17.51 -15.05 5.65
N GLN A 262 -16.38 -14.95 6.36
CA GLN A 262 -15.51 -16.12 6.55
C GLN A 262 -16.17 -17.19 7.44
N ILE A 263 -16.92 -16.79 8.49
CA ILE A 263 -17.65 -17.74 9.33
C ILE A 263 -18.69 -18.50 8.51
N ARG A 264 -19.48 -17.80 7.69
CA ARG A 264 -20.49 -18.45 6.83
C ARG A 264 -19.83 -19.35 5.79
N ALA A 265 -18.76 -18.89 5.14
CA ALA A 265 -18.01 -19.68 4.17
C ALA A 265 -17.36 -20.93 4.80
N GLY A 266 -16.91 -20.85 6.05
CA GLY A 266 -16.40 -22.02 6.78
C GLY A 266 -17.51 -22.96 7.26
N SER A 267 -18.67 -22.42 7.62
CA SER A 267 -19.78 -23.21 8.19
C SER A 267 -20.34 -24.27 7.22
N GLN A 268 -20.10 -24.14 5.91
CA GLN A 268 -20.48 -25.15 4.92
C GLN A 268 -19.76 -26.50 5.10
N PHE A 269 -18.65 -26.53 5.85
CA PHE A 269 -17.87 -27.74 6.11
C PHE A 269 -18.30 -28.47 7.39
N LEU A 270 -19.27 -27.93 8.14
CA LEU A 270 -19.77 -28.56 9.35
C LEU A 270 -20.69 -29.75 9.00
N PRO A 271 -20.70 -30.83 9.81
CA PRO A 271 -21.58 -31.97 9.59
C PRO A 271 -23.06 -31.58 9.57
N SER A 272 -23.86 -32.34 8.81
CA SER A 272 -25.32 -32.20 8.82
C SER A 272 -25.87 -32.37 10.23
N GLY A 273 -26.74 -31.45 10.66
CA GLY A 273 -27.29 -31.45 12.03
C GLY A 273 -26.43 -30.76 13.09
N HIS A 274 -25.25 -30.22 12.74
CA HIS A 274 -24.48 -29.38 13.65
C HIS A 274 -25.29 -28.15 14.07
N GLN A 275 -25.61 -28.05 15.36
CA GLN A 275 -26.30 -26.89 15.93
C GLN A 275 -25.26 -25.81 16.26
N SER A 276 -25.25 -24.75 15.46
CA SER A 276 -24.41 -23.58 15.74
C SER A 276 -25.09 -22.66 16.75
N PRO A 277 -24.38 -22.17 17.78
CA PRO A 277 -24.89 -21.12 18.66
C PRO A 277 -24.89 -19.74 17.99
N LEU A 278 -24.33 -19.62 16.77
CA LEU A 278 -24.28 -18.37 16.02
C LEU A 278 -25.55 -18.22 15.16
N PRO A 279 -26.07 -16.99 14.98
CA PRO A 279 -27.25 -16.74 14.16
C PRO A 279 -26.93 -16.80 12.65
N LEU A 280 -26.47 -17.94 12.13
CA LEU A 280 -25.96 -18.11 10.76
C LEU A 280 -27.02 -17.85 9.66
N HIS A 281 -28.30 -17.96 9.99
CA HIS A 281 -29.42 -17.73 9.08
C HIS A 281 -29.71 -16.24 8.83
N SER A 282 -29.24 -15.34 9.71
CA SER A 282 -29.40 -13.90 9.56
C SER A 282 -28.03 -13.25 9.43
N ARG A 283 -27.73 -12.66 8.26
CA ARG A 283 -26.48 -11.92 8.05
C ARG A 283 -26.35 -10.78 9.06
N GLU A 284 -27.39 -9.96 9.18
CA GLU A 284 -27.44 -8.84 10.12
C GLU A 284 -27.32 -9.32 11.58
N GLY A 285 -27.99 -10.41 11.93
CA GLY A 285 -27.89 -11.02 13.26
C GLY A 285 -26.47 -11.47 13.58
N LEU A 286 -25.78 -12.09 12.62
CA LEU A 286 -24.39 -12.52 12.77
C LEU A 286 -23.41 -11.34 12.84
N ASP A 287 -23.58 -10.35 11.98
CA ASP A 287 -22.77 -9.12 11.98
C ASP A 287 -22.90 -8.40 13.34
N ARG A 288 -24.11 -8.25 13.86
CA ARG A 288 -24.36 -7.69 15.19
C ARG A 288 -23.74 -8.54 16.30
N TYR A 289 -23.90 -9.86 16.23
CA TYR A 289 -23.35 -10.78 17.23
C TYR A 289 -21.83 -10.66 17.34
N ILE A 290 -21.14 -10.59 16.20
CA ILE A 290 -19.69 -10.40 16.11
C ILE A 290 -19.29 -9.01 16.59
N PHE A 291 -19.98 -7.96 16.14
CA PHE A 291 -19.71 -6.59 16.55
C PHE A 291 -19.74 -6.43 18.08
N GLU A 292 -20.80 -6.90 18.74
CA GLU A 292 -20.92 -6.84 20.20
C GLU A 292 -19.77 -7.62 20.88
N ALA A 293 -19.43 -8.81 20.38
CA ALA A 293 -18.32 -9.63 20.89
C ALA A 293 -16.93 -8.98 20.71
N ARG A 294 -16.75 -8.12 19.70
CA ARG A 294 -15.52 -7.38 19.46
C ARG A 294 -15.47 -6.07 20.24
N ARG A 295 -16.58 -5.33 20.32
CA ARG A 295 -16.65 -4.00 20.93
C ARG A 295 -16.49 -4.02 22.45
N GLU A 296 -17.13 -4.97 23.13
CA GLU A 296 -17.06 -5.09 24.60
C GLU A 296 -16.63 -6.52 24.99
N PRO A 297 -15.33 -6.88 24.83
CA PRO A 297 -14.90 -8.27 24.91
C PRO A 297 -15.10 -8.90 26.30
N ALA A 298 -14.98 -8.11 27.37
CA ALA A 298 -15.24 -8.58 28.73
C ALA A 298 -16.74 -8.86 28.98
N ARG A 299 -17.63 -7.98 28.50
CA ARG A 299 -19.08 -8.12 28.66
C ARG A 299 -19.64 -9.29 27.85
N TYR A 300 -19.12 -9.51 26.65
CA TYR A 300 -19.59 -10.54 25.72
C TYR A 300 -18.62 -11.72 25.62
N ALA A 301 -17.94 -12.07 26.72
CA ALA A 301 -16.97 -13.18 26.77
C ALA A 301 -17.56 -14.52 26.28
N ALA A 302 -18.81 -14.84 26.68
CA ALA A 302 -19.49 -16.05 26.21
C ALA A 302 -19.68 -16.09 24.68
N ARG A 303 -19.94 -14.93 24.06
CA ARG A 303 -20.10 -14.84 22.60
C ARG A 303 -18.79 -15.02 21.87
N ARG A 304 -17.70 -14.44 22.40
CA ARG A 304 -16.35 -14.65 21.87
C ARG A 304 -15.97 -16.12 21.92
N GLN A 305 -16.24 -16.76 23.05
CA GLN A 305 -15.99 -18.18 23.22
C GLN A 305 -16.81 -19.04 22.26
N ALA A 306 -18.09 -18.70 22.03
CA ALA A 306 -18.92 -19.36 21.03
C ALA A 306 -18.36 -19.21 19.61
N ILE A 307 -17.90 -18.02 19.21
CA ILE A 307 -17.26 -17.80 17.90
C ILE A 307 -15.97 -18.62 17.79
N TYR A 308 -15.12 -18.58 18.81
CA TYR A 308 -13.87 -19.35 18.85
C TYR A 308 -14.10 -20.86 18.71
N HIS A 309 -15.07 -21.42 19.45
CA HIS A 309 -15.42 -22.83 19.33
C HIS A 309 -16.02 -23.17 17.98
N HIS A 310 -16.88 -22.31 17.42
CA HIS A 310 -17.45 -22.51 16.09
C HIS A 310 -16.35 -22.55 15.02
N VAL A 311 -15.35 -21.67 15.13
CA VAL A 311 -14.16 -21.66 14.24
C VAL A 311 -13.35 -22.96 14.38
N ASN A 312 -13.12 -23.45 15.60
CA ASN A 312 -12.45 -24.74 15.80
C ASN A 312 -13.28 -25.90 15.22
N ALA A 313 -14.60 -25.88 15.37
CA ALA A 313 -15.47 -26.91 14.80
C ALA A 313 -15.37 -26.96 13.28
N ILE A 314 -15.33 -25.79 12.62
CA ILE A 314 -15.09 -25.70 11.17
C ILE A 314 -13.75 -26.35 10.82
N LEU A 315 -12.66 -25.91 11.46
CA LEU A 315 -11.32 -26.42 11.17
C LEU A 315 -11.16 -27.92 11.43
N ASN A 316 -11.86 -28.46 12.44
CA ASN A 316 -11.80 -29.89 12.78
C ASN A 316 -12.66 -30.76 11.85
N SER A 317 -13.68 -30.17 11.21
CA SER A 317 -14.57 -30.89 10.28
C SER A 317 -14.02 -30.96 8.86
N MET A 318 -13.08 -30.08 8.50
CA MET A 318 -12.44 -30.09 7.19
C MET A 318 -11.41 -31.22 7.08
N SER A 319 -11.50 -32.02 6.01
CA SER A 319 -10.46 -32.99 5.62
C SER A 319 -9.14 -32.30 5.25
N ALA A 320 -8.05 -33.06 5.20
CA ALA A 320 -6.74 -32.55 4.80
C ALA A 320 -6.77 -31.92 3.39
N GLU A 321 -7.42 -32.60 2.44
CA GLU A 321 -7.58 -32.11 1.07
C GLU A 321 -8.38 -30.79 1.02
N GLN A 322 -9.48 -30.70 1.77
CA GLN A 322 -10.27 -29.46 1.86
C GLN A 322 -9.45 -28.32 2.49
N LYS A 323 -8.61 -28.61 3.48
CA LYS A 323 -7.74 -27.61 4.10
C LYS A 323 -6.71 -27.06 3.12
N GLU A 324 -6.15 -27.92 2.27
CA GLU A 324 -5.24 -27.51 1.20
C GLU A 324 -5.96 -26.67 0.14
N GLN A 325 -7.08 -27.15 -0.40
CA GLN A 325 -7.88 -26.44 -1.40
C GLN A 325 -8.41 -25.09 -0.88
N LYS A 326 -8.62 -24.95 0.43
CA LYS A 326 -9.11 -23.73 1.09
C LYS A 326 -8.07 -23.11 2.02
N ALA A 327 -6.78 -23.28 1.73
CA ALA A 327 -5.67 -22.83 2.59
C ALA A 327 -5.80 -21.37 3.05
N ARG A 328 -6.30 -20.47 2.19
CA ARG A 328 -6.53 -19.06 2.56
C ARG A 328 -7.61 -18.88 3.63
N LEU A 329 -8.72 -19.62 3.53
CA LEU A 329 -9.77 -19.59 4.56
C LEU A 329 -9.25 -20.19 5.86
N VAL A 330 -8.58 -21.34 5.79
CA VAL A 330 -7.96 -22.01 6.94
C VAL A 330 -6.99 -21.06 7.65
N GLY A 331 -6.06 -20.46 6.91
CA GLY A 331 -5.09 -19.51 7.46
C GLY A 331 -5.74 -18.29 8.10
N ARG A 332 -6.89 -17.80 7.59
CA ARG A 332 -7.67 -16.72 8.24
C ARG A 332 -8.30 -17.20 9.54
N LEU A 333 -8.95 -18.36 9.53
CA LEU A 333 -9.57 -18.93 10.72
C LEU A 333 -8.53 -19.18 11.82
N GLU A 334 -7.37 -19.72 11.46
CA GLU A 334 -6.28 -20.03 12.39
C GLU A 334 -5.53 -18.81 12.89
N ASN A 335 -5.13 -17.90 11.99
CA ASN A 335 -4.19 -16.82 12.34
C ASN A 335 -4.89 -15.47 12.56
N THR A 336 -6.19 -15.36 12.28
CA THR A 336 -6.97 -14.13 12.53
C THR A 336 -8.12 -14.37 13.48
N PHE A 337 -9.00 -15.35 13.24
CA PHE A 337 -10.18 -15.54 14.08
C PHE A 337 -9.83 -16.13 15.45
N LYS A 338 -9.02 -17.19 15.50
CA LYS A 338 -8.65 -17.81 16.77
C LYS A 338 -7.95 -16.82 17.72
N PRO A 339 -6.95 -16.03 17.29
CA PRO A 339 -6.37 -15.00 18.14
C PRO A 339 -7.37 -13.91 18.53
N GLU A 340 -8.17 -13.41 17.57
CA GLU A 340 -9.13 -12.32 17.80
C GLU A 340 -10.19 -12.70 18.83
N PHE A 341 -10.73 -13.93 18.81
CA PHE A 341 -11.83 -14.34 19.70
C PHE A 341 -11.39 -15.19 20.89
N GLY A 342 -10.19 -15.79 20.84
CA GLY A 342 -9.60 -16.53 21.96
C GLY A 342 -8.78 -15.66 22.90
N GLY A 343 -8.33 -14.47 22.45
CA GLY A 343 -7.60 -13.51 23.28
C GLY A 343 -8.50 -12.61 24.12
N ALA A 344 -7.88 -11.83 25.01
CA ALA A 344 -8.58 -10.86 25.87
C ALA A 344 -8.85 -9.50 25.19
N ARG A 345 -8.17 -9.20 24.08
CA ARG A 345 -8.20 -7.90 23.41
C ARG A 345 -8.70 -8.03 21.97
N THR A 346 -9.32 -6.96 21.48
CA THR A 346 -9.80 -6.80 20.11
C THR A 346 -8.79 -5.97 19.33
N THR A 347 -8.59 -6.33 18.05
CA THR A 347 -7.74 -5.56 17.15
C THR A 347 -8.54 -4.94 16.01
N ILE A 348 -8.02 -3.83 15.46
CA ILE A 348 -8.53 -3.18 14.25
C ILE A 348 -7.44 -3.24 13.18
N GLU A 349 -7.83 -3.57 11.96
CA GLU A 349 -6.94 -3.54 10.80
C GLU A 349 -6.57 -2.08 10.49
N MET A 350 -5.27 -1.83 10.38
CA MET A 350 -4.64 -0.53 10.17
C MET A 350 -3.40 -0.68 9.28
N ALA A 351 -3.37 -1.71 8.43
CA ALA A 351 -2.18 -2.09 7.66
C ALA A 351 -1.69 -0.93 6.81
N ASP A 352 -2.54 -0.32 6.00
CA ASP A 352 -2.13 0.72 5.05
C ASP A 352 -1.46 1.91 5.77
N ALA A 353 -2.05 2.37 6.88
CA ALA A 353 -1.47 3.45 7.68
C ALA A 353 -0.15 3.06 8.37
N ALA A 354 -0.07 1.85 8.93
CA ALA A 354 1.14 1.36 9.58
C ALA A 354 2.30 1.16 8.59
N HIS A 355 2.00 0.65 7.40
CA HIS A 355 3.00 0.44 6.34
C HIS A 355 3.46 1.76 5.72
N ILE A 356 2.59 2.78 5.59
CA ILE A 356 3.01 4.14 5.23
C ILE A 356 3.92 4.74 6.31
N ALA A 357 3.58 4.57 7.59
CA ALA A 357 4.43 5.04 8.69
C ALA A 357 5.80 4.34 8.69
N HIS A 358 5.84 3.03 8.45
CA HIS A 358 7.09 2.28 8.28
C HIS A 358 7.90 2.81 7.09
N PHE A 359 7.25 3.06 5.95
CA PHE A 359 7.88 3.62 4.77
C PHE A 359 8.50 5.00 5.05
N HIS A 360 7.77 5.92 5.69
CA HIS A 360 8.30 7.24 6.02
C HIS A 360 9.44 7.17 7.04
N ARG A 361 9.35 6.26 8.02
CA ARG A 361 10.46 5.98 8.95
C ARG A 361 11.71 5.52 8.22
N ALA A 362 11.57 4.64 7.23
CA ALA A 362 12.69 4.18 6.41
C ALA A 362 13.26 5.34 5.57
N GLN A 363 12.41 6.19 4.98
CA GLN A 363 12.86 7.38 4.24
C GLN A 363 13.62 8.37 5.14
N ALA A 364 13.13 8.62 6.36
CA ALA A 364 13.78 9.52 7.32
C ALA A 364 15.14 8.98 7.83
N ALA A 365 15.40 7.68 7.64
CA ALA A 365 16.66 7.02 7.96
C ALA A 365 17.49 6.73 6.69
N ASP A 366 17.31 7.52 5.63
CA ASP A 366 18.02 7.39 4.35
C ASP A 366 17.95 5.98 3.73
N GLY A 367 16.79 5.31 3.87
CA GLY A 367 16.54 3.99 3.31
C GLY A 367 17.04 2.82 4.16
N ALA A 368 17.42 3.06 5.43
CA ALA A 368 17.82 2.00 6.34
C ALA A 368 16.75 0.89 6.44
N GLY A 369 17.19 -0.37 6.33
CA GLY A 369 16.33 -1.55 6.39
C GLY A 369 15.72 -2.00 5.05
N GLY A 370 16.05 -1.34 3.92
CA GLY A 370 15.67 -1.80 2.59
C GLY A 370 16.62 -2.86 2.01
N VAL A 371 16.08 -3.91 1.40
CA VAL A 371 16.85 -4.89 0.63
C VAL A 371 16.39 -4.91 -0.83
N TRP A 372 17.32 -5.09 -1.77
CA TRP A 372 16.95 -5.29 -3.17
C TRP A 372 16.18 -6.59 -3.32
N ALA A 373 15.01 -6.51 -3.95
CA ALA A 373 14.05 -7.59 -3.94
C ALA A 373 13.55 -7.91 -5.34
N ARG A 374 13.38 -9.20 -5.60
CA ARG A 374 12.77 -9.75 -6.81
C ARG A 374 11.48 -10.48 -6.43
N TYR A 375 10.41 -10.25 -7.18
CA TYR A 375 9.14 -10.93 -7.00
C TYR A 375 9.23 -12.40 -7.42
N GLU A 376 8.62 -13.28 -6.62
CA GLU A 376 8.58 -14.71 -6.93
C GLU A 376 7.63 -15.00 -8.10
N ARG A 377 8.17 -15.57 -9.17
CA ARG A 377 7.46 -15.81 -10.43
C ARG A 377 6.86 -17.21 -10.48
N GLY A 378 5.73 -17.38 -11.19
CA GLY A 378 5.17 -18.70 -11.49
C GLY A 378 4.64 -19.47 -10.28
N VAL A 379 4.48 -18.81 -9.13
CA VAL A 379 3.90 -19.40 -7.92
C VAL A 379 2.39 -19.59 -8.15
N THR A 380 1.99 -20.85 -8.37
CA THR A 380 0.60 -21.25 -8.69
C THR A 380 -0.02 -22.18 -7.65
N ALA A 381 0.74 -22.57 -6.61
CA ALA A 381 0.26 -23.51 -5.62
C ALA A 381 -0.92 -22.93 -4.81
N PRO A 382 -1.98 -23.71 -4.55
CA PRO A 382 -3.11 -23.26 -3.73
C PRO A 382 -2.64 -22.81 -2.35
N GLY A 383 -2.89 -21.54 -2.00
CA GLY A 383 -2.57 -20.99 -0.69
C GLY A 383 -1.19 -20.33 -0.53
N SER A 384 -0.26 -20.51 -1.49
CA SER A 384 0.99 -19.73 -1.49
C SER A 384 0.72 -18.31 -1.99
N ALA A 385 1.01 -17.31 -1.17
CA ALA A 385 1.15 -15.93 -1.65
C ALA A 385 2.58 -15.78 -2.17
N ALA A 386 2.75 -15.47 -3.46
CA ALA A 386 4.06 -15.14 -4.03
C ALA A 386 4.68 -14.00 -3.22
N GLY A 387 5.88 -14.22 -2.70
CA GLY A 387 6.61 -13.25 -1.90
C GLY A 387 7.68 -12.51 -2.70
N PHE A 388 8.63 -11.96 -1.96
CA PHE A 388 9.86 -11.39 -2.51
C PHE A 388 11.08 -12.16 -2.03
N GLN A 389 12.06 -12.31 -2.93
CA GLN A 389 13.38 -12.86 -2.64
C GLN A 389 14.41 -11.74 -2.68
N GLU A 390 15.29 -11.71 -1.68
CA GLU A 390 16.43 -10.79 -1.68
C GLU A 390 17.40 -11.13 -2.83
N VAL A 391 17.93 -10.09 -3.48
CA VAL A 391 18.93 -10.20 -4.54
C VAL A 391 20.11 -9.27 -4.25
N ALA A 392 21.33 -9.72 -4.58
CA ALA A 392 22.54 -8.96 -4.28
C ALA A 392 22.73 -7.70 -5.15
N HIS A 393 22.14 -7.68 -6.36
CA HIS A 393 22.38 -6.63 -7.34
C HIS A 393 21.08 -5.90 -7.75
N PRO A 394 21.07 -4.54 -7.73
CA PRO A 394 19.91 -3.74 -8.11
C PRO A 394 19.41 -4.01 -9.54
N ALA A 395 20.28 -4.42 -10.46
CA ALA A 395 19.92 -4.72 -11.84
C ALA A 395 18.98 -5.94 -11.96
N HIS A 396 18.94 -6.81 -10.96
CA HIS A 396 18.09 -8.00 -10.92
C HIS A 396 16.83 -7.81 -10.05
N ALA A 397 16.67 -6.62 -9.46
CA ALA A 397 15.59 -6.32 -8.54
C ALA A 397 14.37 -5.74 -9.27
N ASP A 398 13.19 -6.13 -8.80
CA ASP A 398 11.91 -5.53 -9.18
C ASP A 398 11.58 -4.31 -8.30
N GLY A 399 12.35 -4.08 -7.23
CA GLY A 399 12.26 -2.93 -6.33
C GLY A 399 13.03 -3.16 -5.03
N VAL A 400 12.72 -2.38 -4.00
CA VAL A 400 13.29 -2.48 -2.66
C VAL A 400 12.22 -3.01 -1.71
N LEU A 401 12.44 -4.17 -1.08
CA LEU A 401 11.61 -4.62 0.03
C LEU A 401 12.07 -3.93 1.31
N LEU A 402 11.17 -3.19 1.95
CA LEU A 402 11.46 -2.62 3.26
C LEU A 402 11.28 -3.68 4.36
N GLN A 403 12.28 -3.81 5.21
CA GLN A 403 12.32 -4.65 6.39
C GLN A 403 12.49 -3.80 7.66
N GLY A 404 12.29 -4.42 8.83
CA GLY A 404 12.40 -3.73 10.12
C GLY A 404 11.14 -2.95 10.53
N GLY A 405 10.00 -3.27 9.92
CA GLY A 405 8.69 -2.82 10.37
C GLY A 405 8.44 -3.20 11.82
N HIS A 406 7.88 -2.27 12.61
CA HIS A 406 7.66 -2.48 14.02
C HIS A 406 6.42 -1.71 14.49
N THR A 407 5.36 -2.45 14.84
CA THR A 407 4.04 -1.92 15.20
C THR A 407 4.07 -0.80 16.23
N ALA A 408 4.94 -0.87 17.26
CA ALA A 408 5.05 0.21 18.25
C ALA A 408 5.69 1.49 17.69
N MET A 409 6.65 1.38 16.77
CA MET A 409 7.29 2.54 16.15
C MET A 409 6.36 3.20 15.14
N ASP A 410 5.61 2.41 14.39
CA ASP A 410 4.64 2.89 13.42
C ASP A 410 3.48 3.62 14.14
N ARG A 411 3.04 3.09 15.30
CA ARG A 411 2.13 3.82 16.19
C ARG A 411 2.71 5.13 16.71
N ALA A 412 3.98 5.14 17.12
CA ALA A 412 4.63 6.35 17.62
C ALA A 412 4.70 7.46 16.55
N TRP A 413 4.91 7.07 15.29
CA TRP A 413 4.83 7.97 14.14
C TRP A 413 3.43 8.56 13.98
N ILE A 414 2.39 7.72 13.97
CA ILE A 414 0.99 8.18 13.87
C ILE A 414 0.62 9.08 15.06
N ASP A 415 1.06 8.74 16.28
CA ASP A 415 0.86 9.56 17.48
C ASP A 415 1.51 10.95 17.35
N GLN A 416 2.67 11.03 16.68
CA GLN A 416 3.32 12.30 16.39
C GLN A 416 2.48 13.14 15.41
N LEU A 417 1.92 12.53 14.37
CA LEU A 417 1.02 13.21 13.44
C LEU A 417 -0.23 13.75 14.15
N VAL A 418 -0.84 12.95 15.04
CA VAL A 418 -1.97 13.39 15.88
C VAL A 418 -1.58 14.62 16.70
N ARG A 419 -0.42 14.60 17.38
CA ARG A 419 0.05 15.75 18.17
C ARG A 419 0.26 17.00 17.32
N ASN A 420 0.82 16.84 16.11
CA ASN A 420 1.12 17.96 15.21
C ASN A 420 -0.13 18.69 14.70
N VAL A 421 -1.27 18.01 14.62
CA VAL A 421 -2.52 18.60 14.10
C VAL A 421 -3.41 19.17 15.20
N ARG A 422 -3.26 18.72 16.45
CA ARG A 422 -4.02 19.16 17.64
C ARG A 422 -3.56 20.52 18.21
N GLY A 423 -3.13 21.44 17.35
CA GLY A 423 -2.50 22.73 17.72
C GLY A 423 -3.11 23.43 18.91
#